data_AF-A0A6P3F1R1-F1
#
_entry.id   AF-A0A6P3F1R1-F1
#
_cell.length_a   1.000
_cell.length_b   1.000
_cell.length_c   1.000
_cell.angle_alpha   90.00
_cell.angle_beta   90.00
_cell.angle_gamma   90.00
#
_symmetry.space_group_name_H-M   'P 1'
#
loop_
_entity.id
_entity.type
_entity.pdbx_description
1 polymer ?
#
loop_
_entity_poly.entity_id
_entity_poly.type
_entity_poly.pdbx_seq_one_letter_code
_entity_poly.pdbx_strand_id
1 'polypeptide(L)'
;MPKYKDAATDELFSLSPTPLAGIFPKGARLRFEKNVRPGRVEPVQLLPCISYIRSRPPMNTNPSDSASPMHVPLGHIVANEKWRGSQLAQEMQGKIKLVFEDGLTMVDFYLSSRSCILYITEADLVAGNGYRKRLVRVRNSSNLQGIVVVEKTQMSQQYFPAIQKFTVLDLGMVLLPVANQTEASCLIIQLVQEQTKEPSKNPFLRKRRAALSEPFLLRTVQQIPGVGKVKALLLLQKFPSIQQLSNASIQELEPVVGQAAAQQIHAFFTQSR
;
A
#
# COMPACT_ATOMS: atom_id res chain seq x y z
N MET A 1 0.29 36.33 -58.55
CA MET A 1 0.15 35.84 -59.94
C MET A 1 1.37 34.97 -60.22
N PRO A 2 1.27 33.69 -60.65
CA PRO A 2 0.17 32.69 -60.64
C PRO A 2 0.38 31.65 -59.49
N LYS A 3 -0.58 30.96 -58.85
CA LYS A 3 -1.82 30.21 -59.17
C LYS A 3 -1.63 28.70 -59.49
N TYR A 4 -2.23 27.86 -58.61
CA TYR A 4 -2.89 26.55 -58.84
C TYR A 4 -1.97 25.30 -58.99
N LYS A 5 -2.12 24.15 -58.29
CA LYS A 5 -3.28 23.29 -57.88
C LYS A 5 -2.85 22.35 -56.71
N ASP A 6 -3.63 22.19 -55.63
CA ASP A 6 -4.67 21.14 -55.35
C ASP A 6 -4.07 19.72 -55.17
N ALA A 7 -4.51 18.82 -54.27
CA ALA A 7 -5.46 18.80 -53.17
C ALA A 7 -5.40 17.41 -52.48
N ALA A 8 -5.82 17.36 -51.20
CA ALA A 8 -6.54 16.29 -50.45
C ALA A 8 -5.99 14.83 -50.46
N THR A 9 -6.06 14.03 -49.39
CA THR A 9 -7.15 13.67 -48.44
C THR A 9 -6.52 13.00 -47.21
N ASP A 10 -6.78 13.45 -45.97
CA ASP A 10 -7.81 12.93 -45.04
C ASP A 10 -8.02 11.41 -45.03
N GLU A 11 -7.51 10.73 -43.99
CA GLU A 11 -8.13 9.53 -43.41
C GLU A 11 -8.36 9.74 -41.91
N LEU A 12 -9.61 10.03 -41.60
CA LEU A 12 -10.21 9.91 -40.27
C LEU A 12 -10.27 8.43 -39.87
N PHE A 13 -9.63 8.06 -38.76
CA PHE A 13 -10.11 6.90 -37.97
C PHE A 13 -11.17 7.37 -36.98
N SER A 14 -12.40 7.36 -37.47
CA SER A 14 -13.63 7.38 -36.68
C SER A 14 -13.90 5.97 -36.15
N LEU A 15 -13.86 5.79 -34.83
CA LEU A 15 -14.53 4.65 -34.19
C LEU A 15 -15.70 5.21 -33.38
N SER A 16 -16.88 4.99 -33.92
CA SER A 16 -18.17 5.32 -33.33
C SER A 16 -18.45 4.44 -32.10
N PRO A 17 -19.17 4.96 -31.09
CA PRO A 17 -19.62 4.18 -29.95
C PRO A 17 -20.97 3.51 -30.28
N THR A 18 -21.07 2.19 -30.11
CA THR A 18 -22.35 1.48 -30.09
C THR A 18 -22.78 1.19 -28.65
N PRO A 19 -24.07 1.35 -28.30
CA PRO A 19 -24.56 1.27 -26.94
C PRO A 19 -25.04 -0.16 -26.61
N LEU A 20 -24.69 -0.66 -25.42
CA LEU A 20 -25.38 -1.81 -24.83
C LEU A 20 -26.05 -1.37 -23.53
N ALA A 21 -27.36 -1.25 -23.64
CA ALA A 21 -28.30 -1.15 -22.54
C ALA A 21 -28.46 -2.52 -21.85
N GLY A 22 -28.70 -2.49 -20.54
CA GLY A 22 -29.39 -3.56 -19.82
C GLY A 22 -28.50 -4.40 -18.90
N ILE A 23 -28.56 -4.11 -17.60
CA ILE A 23 -29.11 -5.00 -16.55
C ILE A 23 -28.68 -4.41 -15.19
N PHE A 24 -29.58 -3.67 -14.56
CA PHE A 24 -29.55 -3.35 -13.14
C PHE A 24 -30.37 -4.41 -12.37
N PRO A 25 -29.90 -4.94 -11.24
CA PRO A 25 -30.80 -5.34 -10.17
C PRO A 25 -31.12 -4.13 -9.29
N LYS A 26 -32.42 -3.90 -9.13
CA LYS A 26 -33.06 -2.93 -8.25
C LYS A 26 -32.77 -3.26 -6.78
N GLY A 27 -32.59 -2.24 -5.94
CA GLY A 27 -32.93 -2.32 -4.51
C GLY A 27 -31.82 -2.01 -3.52
N ALA A 28 -31.49 -0.73 -3.33
CA ALA A 28 -31.03 -0.22 -2.04
C ALA A 28 -31.38 1.27 -1.94
N ARG A 29 -32.55 1.54 -1.36
CA ARG A 29 -33.02 2.87 -0.98
C ARG A 29 -32.32 3.26 0.32
N LEU A 30 -31.26 4.06 0.25
CA LEU A 30 -30.71 4.73 1.44
C LEU A 30 -31.13 6.20 1.43
N ARG A 31 -31.91 6.55 2.47
CA ARG A 31 -32.47 7.86 2.71
C ARG A 31 -31.36 8.89 2.88
N PHE A 32 -31.52 10.03 2.24
CA PHE A 32 -30.87 11.28 2.62
C PHE A 32 -31.48 11.74 3.94
N GLU A 33 -30.71 11.70 5.03
CA GLU A 33 -30.93 12.59 6.17
C GLU A 33 -29.86 13.68 6.13
N LYS A 34 -30.34 14.90 5.89
CA LYS A 34 -29.61 16.15 6.14
C LYS A 34 -29.43 16.27 7.66
N ASN A 35 -28.20 16.41 8.13
CA ASN A 35 -27.89 17.15 9.35
C ASN A 35 -26.42 17.58 9.33
N VAL A 36 -26.20 18.78 8.78
CA VAL A 36 -24.94 19.51 8.89
C VAL A 36 -24.96 20.25 10.23
N ARG A 37 -23.99 19.97 11.09
CA ARG A 37 -23.53 20.89 12.14
C ARG A 37 -22.09 21.31 11.81
N PRO A 38 -21.73 22.60 11.85
CA PRO A 38 -20.38 23.05 11.58
C PRO A 38 -19.52 22.93 12.84
N GLY A 39 -18.25 22.56 12.68
CA GLY A 39 -17.24 22.67 13.76
C GLY A 39 -16.88 21.35 14.43
N ARG A 40 -16.23 20.45 13.69
CA ARG A 40 -15.27 19.50 14.27
C ARG A 40 -14.30 19.06 13.17
N VAL A 41 -13.04 19.49 13.26
CA VAL A 41 -11.96 18.96 12.44
C VAL A 41 -11.61 17.60 13.05
N GLU A 42 -12.15 16.54 12.48
CA GLU A 42 -11.73 15.18 12.81
C GLU A 42 -10.29 14.96 12.31
N PRO A 43 -9.37 14.43 13.13
CA PRO A 43 -8.04 14.09 12.66
C PRO A 43 -8.14 12.97 11.62
N VAL A 44 -7.69 13.26 10.40
CA VAL A 44 -7.56 12.26 9.34
C VAL A 44 -6.66 11.14 9.85
N GLN A 45 -7.25 9.99 10.21
CA GLN A 45 -6.52 8.80 10.60
C GLN A 45 -5.83 8.21 9.38
N LEU A 46 -4.61 8.68 9.08
CA LEU A 46 -3.76 8.24 7.96
C LEU A 46 -2.94 6.96 8.26
N LEU A 47 -3.34 6.17 9.25
CA LEU A 47 -2.61 4.97 9.70
C LEU A 47 -3.40 3.72 9.33
N PRO A 48 -3.29 3.23 8.08
CA PRO A 48 -2.54 1.99 7.91
C PRO A 48 -1.77 1.83 6.58
N CYS A 49 -1.76 2.82 5.68
CA CYS A 49 -1.26 2.58 4.31
C CYS A 49 0.28 2.56 4.18
N ILE A 50 1.02 3.06 5.17
CA ILE A 50 2.49 3.24 5.07
C ILE A 50 3.25 1.99 5.51
N SER A 51 2.64 1.10 6.31
CA SER A 51 3.34 -0.02 6.97
C SER A 51 3.36 -1.35 6.19
N TYR A 52 2.75 -1.41 5.00
CA TYR A 52 2.79 -2.62 4.16
C TYR A 52 3.10 -2.31 2.70
N ILE A 53 4.25 -1.70 2.44
CA ILE A 53 4.83 -1.65 1.10
C ILE A 53 5.41 -3.04 0.80
N ARG A 54 4.55 -4.01 0.45
CA ARG A 54 5.02 -5.26 -0.18
C ARG A 54 5.49 -4.91 -1.58
N SER A 55 6.80 -4.95 -1.80
CA SER A 55 7.40 -4.80 -3.13
C SER A 55 6.91 -5.94 -4.03
N ARG A 56 6.04 -5.62 -4.99
CA ARG A 56 5.76 -6.51 -6.13
C ARG A 56 7.06 -6.59 -6.96
N PRO A 57 7.50 -7.76 -7.45
CA PRO A 57 8.72 -7.83 -8.25
C PRO A 57 8.61 -6.91 -9.48
N PRO A 58 9.72 -6.27 -9.91
CA PRO A 58 9.74 -5.51 -11.15
C PRO A 58 9.40 -6.41 -12.34
N MET A 59 8.72 -5.88 -13.36
CA MET A 59 8.60 -6.58 -14.64
C MET A 59 10.00 -6.78 -15.25
N ASN A 60 10.23 -7.93 -15.89
CA ASN A 60 11.49 -8.22 -16.58
C ASN A 60 11.75 -7.21 -17.70
N THR A 61 12.62 -6.24 -17.45
CA THR A 61 13.22 -5.39 -18.49
C THR A 61 14.68 -5.12 -18.19
N ASN A 62 15.47 -5.06 -19.27
CA ASN A 62 16.93 -4.95 -19.28
C ASN A 62 17.48 -3.78 -18.44
N PRO A 63 18.62 -3.95 -17.75
CA PRO A 63 19.21 -2.93 -16.91
C PRO A 63 20.05 -1.97 -17.74
N SER A 64 19.47 -0.85 -18.17
CA SER A 64 20.25 0.27 -18.71
C SER A 64 19.71 1.59 -18.16
N ASP A 65 20.00 1.85 -16.89
CA ASP A 65 20.21 3.21 -16.38
C ASP A 65 20.89 3.09 -15.02
N SER A 66 22.23 3.15 -15.04
CA SER A 66 23.06 3.26 -13.85
C SER A 66 22.95 4.68 -13.27
N ALA A 67 21.80 5.01 -12.69
CA ALA A 67 21.68 6.18 -11.85
C ALA A 67 22.36 5.86 -10.52
N SER A 68 23.46 6.57 -10.22
CA SER A 68 24.12 6.52 -8.92
C SER A 68 23.08 6.67 -7.79
N PRO A 69 23.21 5.95 -6.66
CA PRO A 69 22.25 6.06 -5.58
C PRO A 69 22.21 7.52 -5.08
N MET A 70 21.05 8.18 -5.21
CA MET A 70 20.88 9.54 -4.71
C MET A 70 21.14 9.53 -3.19
N HIS A 71 22.12 10.31 -2.74
CA HIS A 71 22.44 10.41 -1.33
C HIS A 71 21.53 11.43 -0.67
N VAL A 72 20.65 10.97 0.21
CA VAL A 72 19.76 11.84 1.01
C VAL A 72 20.20 11.76 2.47
N PRO A 73 20.72 12.85 3.05
CA PRO A 73 21.05 12.89 4.47
C PRO A 73 19.81 12.67 5.34
N LEU A 74 19.99 12.08 6.53
CA LEU A 74 18.88 11.88 7.46
C LEU A 74 18.21 13.20 7.84
N GLY A 75 16.88 13.19 7.87
CA GLY A 75 16.08 14.39 8.16
C GLY A 75 16.14 15.49 7.09
N HIS A 76 16.65 15.19 5.89
CA HIS A 76 16.61 16.09 4.75
C HIS A 76 15.67 15.56 3.67
N ILE A 77 15.22 16.47 2.80
CA ILE A 77 14.55 16.13 1.55
C ILE A 77 15.39 16.70 0.41
N VAL A 78 15.68 15.88 -0.60
CA VAL A 78 16.22 16.40 -1.86
C VAL A 78 15.06 16.68 -2.79
N ALA A 79 14.85 17.93 -3.17
CA ALA A 79 13.77 18.39 -4.02
C ALA A 79 14.28 18.72 -5.42
N ASN A 80 13.44 18.47 -6.43
CA ASN A 80 13.70 18.96 -7.78
C ASN A 80 13.68 20.50 -7.79
N GLU A 81 14.62 21.10 -8.51
CA GLU A 81 14.77 22.56 -8.67
C GLU A 81 13.46 23.28 -9.02
N LYS A 82 12.56 22.64 -9.78
CA LYS A 82 11.26 23.23 -10.16
C LYS A 82 10.38 23.61 -8.96
N TRP A 83 10.64 23.03 -7.78
CA TRP A 83 9.92 23.33 -6.55
C TRP A 83 10.54 24.49 -5.77
N ARG A 84 11.66 25.06 -6.21
CA ARG A 84 12.28 26.20 -5.53
C ARG A 84 11.33 27.39 -5.52
N GLY A 85 11.12 27.94 -4.33
CA GLY A 85 10.25 29.10 -4.13
C GLY A 85 8.75 28.80 -4.20
N SER A 86 8.33 27.54 -4.41
CA SER A 86 6.91 27.19 -4.36
C SER A 86 6.37 27.26 -2.93
N GLN A 87 5.04 27.39 -2.80
CA GLN A 87 4.38 27.32 -1.50
C GLN A 87 4.70 26.00 -0.78
N LEU A 88 4.63 24.87 -1.50
CA LEU A 88 4.99 23.55 -0.96
C LEU A 88 6.39 23.54 -0.33
N ALA A 89 7.40 24.09 -1.02
CA ALA A 89 8.77 24.13 -0.52
C ALA A 89 8.94 25.08 0.67
N GLN A 90 8.32 26.26 0.64
CA GLN A 90 8.38 27.22 1.74
C GLN A 90 7.79 26.64 3.03
N GLU A 91 6.63 25.99 2.94
CA GLU A 91 5.96 25.35 4.08
C GLU A 91 6.78 24.19 4.69
N MET A 92 7.58 23.50 3.86
CA MET A 92 8.46 22.43 4.31
C MET A 92 9.77 22.94 4.94
N GLN A 93 10.38 24.01 4.40
CA GLN A 93 11.66 24.55 4.87
C GLN A 93 11.66 24.97 6.34
N GLY A 94 10.51 25.36 6.88
CA GLY A 94 10.37 25.72 8.30
C GLY A 94 10.48 24.53 9.28
N LYS A 95 10.36 23.28 8.80
CA LYS A 95 10.34 22.07 9.65
C LYS A 95 11.36 21.02 9.24
N ILE A 96 11.76 20.99 7.98
CA ILE A 96 12.69 20.01 7.40
C ILE A 96 13.67 20.74 6.48
N LYS A 97 14.93 20.31 6.49
CA LYS A 97 15.94 20.88 5.61
C LYS A 97 15.77 20.36 4.17
N LEU A 98 15.48 21.28 3.26
CA LEU A 98 15.36 21.02 1.83
C LEU A 98 16.67 21.32 1.11
N VAL A 99 17.13 20.36 0.30
CA VAL A 99 18.25 20.49 -0.62
C VAL A 99 17.67 20.46 -2.02
N PHE A 100 17.96 21.45 -2.84
CA PHE A 100 17.51 21.45 -4.22
C PHE A 100 18.63 20.95 -5.13
N GLU A 101 18.27 20.09 -6.08
CA GLU A 101 19.22 19.49 -7.01
C GLU A 101 18.71 19.58 -8.45
N ASP A 102 19.56 20.16 -9.30
CA ASP A 102 19.40 20.20 -10.74
C ASP A 102 19.71 18.81 -11.33
N GLY A 103 18.78 18.27 -12.11
CA GLY A 103 18.94 16.94 -12.74
C GLY A 103 17.95 15.88 -12.27
N LEU A 104 17.06 16.19 -11.32
CA LEU A 104 15.99 15.29 -10.88
C LEU A 104 14.84 15.17 -11.91
N THR A 105 15.11 14.74 -13.13
CA THR A 105 14.14 14.81 -14.24
C THR A 105 12.87 13.98 -14.04
N MET A 106 12.89 12.97 -13.16
CA MET A 106 11.80 11.99 -13.04
C MET A 106 11.08 12.01 -11.70
N VAL A 107 11.65 12.66 -10.68
CA VAL A 107 11.19 12.58 -9.29
C VAL A 107 11.10 13.98 -8.73
N ASP A 108 10.08 14.21 -7.90
CA ASP A 108 9.82 15.53 -7.30
C ASP A 108 10.59 15.71 -6.00
N PHE A 109 10.60 14.68 -5.15
CA PHE A 109 11.31 14.69 -3.87
C PHE A 109 11.90 13.32 -3.56
N TYR A 110 13.13 13.27 -3.04
CA TYR A 110 13.69 12.07 -2.42
C TYR A 110 13.64 12.21 -0.90
N LEU A 111 13.09 11.18 -0.25
CA LEU A 111 13.05 11.06 1.21
C LEU A 111 14.23 10.23 1.74
N SER A 112 14.71 9.29 0.91
CA SER A 112 15.91 8.49 1.14
C SER A 112 16.46 7.99 -0.21
N SER A 113 17.59 7.29 -0.21
CA SER A 113 18.15 6.65 -1.42
C SER A 113 17.25 5.58 -2.04
N ARG A 114 16.21 5.13 -1.31
CA ARG A 114 15.28 4.08 -1.73
C ARG A 114 13.82 4.53 -1.75
N SER A 115 13.50 5.76 -1.40
CA SER A 115 12.12 6.25 -1.34
C SER A 115 12.02 7.67 -1.90
N CYS A 116 11.04 7.86 -2.78
CA CYS A 116 10.78 9.13 -3.41
C CYS A 116 9.29 9.46 -3.51
N ILE A 117 9.00 10.72 -3.76
CA ILE A 117 7.67 11.25 -4.01
C ILE A 117 7.56 11.73 -5.46
N LEU A 118 6.45 11.35 -6.08
CA LEU A 118 5.96 11.83 -7.36
C LEU A 118 4.73 12.69 -7.09
N TYR A 119 4.85 13.99 -7.32
CA TYR A 119 3.76 14.94 -7.13
C TYR A 119 3.04 15.20 -8.46
N ILE A 120 1.72 15.04 -8.44
CA ILE A 120 0.84 15.26 -9.59
C ILE A 120 -0.10 16.41 -9.23
N THR A 121 0.09 17.52 -9.95
CA THR A 121 -0.73 18.72 -9.77
C THR A 121 -2.14 18.51 -10.32
N GLU A 122 -3.06 19.39 -9.94
CA GLU A 122 -4.40 19.45 -10.53
C GLU A 122 -4.32 19.56 -12.06
N ALA A 123 -3.44 20.45 -12.55
CA ALA A 123 -3.22 20.67 -13.98
C ALA A 123 -2.71 19.41 -14.69
N ASP A 124 -1.76 18.68 -14.11
CA ASP A 124 -1.25 17.43 -14.68
C ASP A 124 -2.33 16.35 -14.78
N LEU A 125 -3.23 16.30 -13.79
CA LEU A 125 -4.30 15.32 -13.77
C LEU A 125 -5.39 15.64 -14.80
N VAL A 126 -5.69 16.93 -15.00
CA VAL A 126 -6.66 17.42 -16.00
C VAL A 126 -6.09 17.34 -17.43
N ALA A 127 -4.78 17.59 -17.61
CA ALA A 127 -4.10 17.54 -18.92
C ALA A 127 -4.05 16.14 -19.54
N GLY A 128 -4.40 15.09 -18.79
CA GLY A 128 -4.53 13.73 -19.28
C GLY A 128 -3.49 12.79 -18.69
N ASN A 129 -2.85 11.95 -19.51
CA ASN A 129 -2.04 10.82 -19.04
C ASN A 129 -0.52 11.06 -19.07
N GLY A 130 -0.07 12.31 -19.14
CA GLY A 130 1.35 12.66 -19.24
C GLY A 130 2.20 12.13 -18.07
N TYR A 131 1.63 12.11 -16.86
CA TYR A 131 2.31 11.61 -15.66
C TYR A 131 2.58 10.08 -15.70
N ARG A 132 1.83 9.30 -16.49
CA ARG A 132 1.90 7.82 -16.44
C ARG A 132 3.27 7.28 -16.81
N LYS A 133 3.94 7.88 -17.81
CA LYS A 133 5.29 7.48 -18.22
C LYS A 133 6.29 7.62 -17.07
N ARG A 134 6.16 8.70 -16.27
CA ARG A 134 7.01 8.97 -15.11
C ARG A 134 6.78 7.93 -14.00
N LEU A 135 5.52 7.60 -13.71
CA LEU A 135 5.15 6.59 -12.73
C LEU A 135 5.67 5.19 -13.10
N VAL A 136 5.46 4.76 -14.35
CA VAL A 136 5.94 3.47 -14.84
C VAL A 136 7.46 3.37 -14.75
N ARG A 137 8.18 4.45 -15.12
CA ARG A 137 9.63 4.46 -15.07
C ARG A 137 10.16 4.31 -13.65
N VAL A 138 9.64 5.07 -12.69
CA VAL A 138 10.00 4.94 -11.27
C VAL A 138 9.65 3.54 -10.75
N ARG A 139 8.51 2.99 -11.16
CA ARG A 139 8.12 1.63 -10.76
C ARG A 139 9.09 0.55 -11.25
N ASN A 140 9.67 0.74 -12.43
CA ASN A 140 10.62 -0.19 -13.05
C ASN A 140 12.04 -0.04 -12.49
N SER A 141 12.33 1.02 -11.73
CA SER A 141 13.60 1.16 -11.02
C SER A 141 13.70 0.13 -9.90
N SER A 142 14.76 -0.69 -9.91
CA SER A 142 14.92 -1.84 -8.99
C SER A 142 15.08 -1.45 -7.51
N ASN A 143 15.60 -0.26 -7.24
CA ASN A 143 15.99 0.18 -5.89
C ASN A 143 15.13 1.29 -5.30
N LEU A 144 14.12 1.78 -6.04
CA LEU A 144 13.36 2.98 -5.68
C LEU A 144 11.87 2.68 -5.44
N GLN A 145 11.37 3.07 -4.27
CA GLN A 145 9.95 3.00 -3.93
C GLN A 145 9.31 4.38 -4.14
N GLY A 146 8.42 4.48 -5.11
CA GLY A 146 7.68 5.71 -5.38
C GLY A 146 6.37 5.80 -4.60
N ILE A 147 6.18 6.93 -3.91
CA ILE A 147 4.93 7.36 -3.30
C ILE A 147 4.36 8.45 -4.21
N VAL A 148 3.12 8.29 -4.66
CA VAL A 148 2.45 9.28 -5.51
C VAL A 148 1.58 10.16 -4.64
N VAL A 149 1.78 11.49 -4.70
CA VAL A 149 0.92 12.49 -4.06
C VAL A 149 0.16 13.21 -5.18
N VAL A 150 -1.16 13.30 -5.07
CA VAL A 150 -2.01 13.88 -6.11
C VAL A 150 -2.97 14.92 -5.54
N GLU A 151 -3.06 16.07 -6.21
CA GLU A 151 -4.04 17.11 -5.89
C GLU A 151 -5.44 16.67 -6.32
N LYS A 152 -6.28 16.35 -5.33
CA LYS A 152 -7.68 15.97 -5.49
C LYS A 152 -8.57 17.13 -5.05
N THR A 153 -8.88 17.99 -6.01
CA THR A 153 -9.74 19.16 -5.85
C THR A 153 -11.11 18.92 -6.50
N GLN A 154 -11.99 19.92 -6.49
CA GLN A 154 -13.26 19.86 -7.22
C GLN A 154 -13.05 19.66 -8.73
N MET A 155 -12.02 20.28 -9.32
CA MET A 155 -11.75 20.19 -10.76
C MET A 155 -11.14 18.84 -11.16
N SER A 156 -10.25 18.29 -10.33
CA SER A 156 -9.56 17.03 -10.62
C SER A 156 -10.29 15.77 -10.14
N GLN A 157 -11.36 15.92 -9.32
CA GLN A 157 -12.10 14.82 -8.70
C GLN A 157 -12.59 13.76 -9.70
N GLN A 158 -13.05 14.17 -10.88
CA GLN A 158 -13.56 13.26 -11.91
C GLN A 158 -12.46 12.35 -12.50
N TYR A 159 -11.21 12.79 -12.51
CA TYR A 159 -10.07 12.05 -13.04
C TYR A 159 -9.41 11.14 -11.99
N PHE A 160 -9.70 11.35 -10.71
CA PHE A 160 -9.11 10.63 -9.59
C PHE A 160 -9.31 9.09 -9.64
N PRO A 161 -10.50 8.54 -9.98
CA PRO A 161 -10.67 7.09 -10.03
C PRO A 161 -9.75 6.39 -11.04
N ALA A 162 -9.48 7.04 -12.18
CA ALA A 162 -8.62 6.50 -13.23
C ALA A 162 -7.16 6.41 -12.76
N ILE A 163 -6.64 7.47 -12.13
CA ILE A 163 -5.28 7.46 -11.59
C ILE A 163 -5.16 6.53 -10.37
N GLN A 164 -6.20 6.40 -9.55
CA GLN A 164 -6.20 5.46 -8.42
C GLN A 164 -6.10 4.02 -8.91
N LYS A 165 -6.93 3.63 -9.89
CA LYS A 165 -6.86 2.29 -10.50
C LYS A 165 -5.46 2.04 -11.06
N PHE A 166 -4.94 2.97 -11.85
CA PHE A 166 -3.63 2.82 -12.49
C PHE A 166 -2.48 2.73 -11.47
N THR A 167 -2.42 3.66 -10.52
CA THR A 167 -1.31 3.73 -9.55
C THR A 167 -1.36 2.60 -8.54
N VAL A 168 -2.53 2.34 -7.94
CA VAL A 168 -2.66 1.41 -6.81
C VAL A 168 -2.86 -0.03 -7.28
N LEU A 169 -3.74 -0.27 -8.25
CA LEU A 169 -4.10 -1.62 -8.67
C LEU A 169 -3.16 -2.13 -9.77
N ASP A 170 -2.89 -1.32 -10.79
CA ASP A 170 -2.07 -1.78 -11.93
C ASP A 170 -0.58 -1.76 -11.58
N LEU A 171 -0.06 -0.64 -11.04
CA LEU A 171 1.37 -0.50 -10.68
C LEU A 171 1.74 -1.03 -9.29
N GLY A 172 0.78 -1.06 -8.35
CA GLY A 172 1.04 -1.45 -6.96
C GLY A 172 1.83 -0.39 -6.17
N MET A 173 1.71 0.88 -6.53
CA MET A 173 2.35 2.01 -5.84
C MET A 173 1.40 2.64 -4.82
N VAL A 174 1.96 3.39 -3.87
CA VAL A 174 1.17 4.16 -2.89
C VAL A 174 0.63 5.43 -3.56
N LEU A 175 -0.65 5.74 -3.35
CA LEU A 175 -1.29 6.98 -3.80
C LEU A 175 -1.90 7.71 -2.61
N LEU A 176 -1.55 8.97 -2.41
CA LEU A 176 -2.03 9.83 -1.33
C LEU A 176 -2.71 11.07 -1.95
N PRO A 177 -4.05 11.22 -1.82
CA PRO A 177 -4.74 12.43 -2.24
C PRO A 177 -4.51 13.57 -1.24
N VAL A 178 -4.37 14.79 -1.76
CA VAL A 178 -4.28 16.04 -0.99
C VAL A 178 -5.17 17.10 -1.63
N ALA A 179 -5.75 18.00 -0.86
CA ALA A 179 -6.59 19.08 -1.39
C ALA A 179 -5.77 20.27 -1.91
N ASN A 180 -4.56 20.50 -1.36
CA ASN A 180 -3.68 21.62 -1.70
C ASN A 180 -2.23 21.37 -1.26
N GLN A 181 -1.34 22.31 -1.61
CA GLN A 181 0.08 22.23 -1.28
C GLN A 181 0.39 22.34 0.23
N THR A 182 -0.46 22.99 1.02
CA THR A 182 -0.28 23.07 2.49
C THR A 182 -0.56 21.72 3.16
N GLU A 183 -1.59 21.01 2.72
CA GLU A 183 -1.84 19.64 3.17
C GLU A 183 -0.71 18.70 2.71
N ALA A 184 -0.24 18.87 1.48
CA ALA A 184 0.89 18.13 0.96
C ALA A 184 2.17 18.35 1.77
N SER A 185 2.50 19.59 2.13
CA SER A 185 3.70 19.87 2.92
C SER A 185 3.65 19.14 4.26
N CYS A 186 2.51 19.22 4.96
CA CYS A 186 2.30 18.55 6.24
C CYS A 186 2.41 17.02 6.11
N LEU A 187 1.83 16.45 5.04
CA LEU A 187 1.91 15.03 4.76
C LEU A 187 3.34 14.58 4.48
N ILE A 188 4.09 15.30 3.63
CA ILE A 188 5.49 14.98 3.31
C ILE A 188 6.36 15.06 4.56
N ILE A 189 6.15 16.08 5.40
CA ILE A 189 6.85 16.21 6.67
C ILE A 189 6.61 14.99 7.57
N GLN A 190 5.35 14.55 7.67
CA GLN A 190 5.00 13.35 8.42
C GLN A 190 5.66 12.09 7.84
N LEU A 191 5.75 11.96 6.51
CA LEU A 191 6.42 10.83 5.86
C LEU A 191 7.91 10.76 6.19
N VAL A 192 8.62 11.89 6.17
CA VAL A 192 10.05 11.93 6.55
C VAL A 192 10.23 11.57 8.02
N GLN A 193 9.38 12.11 8.90
CA GLN A 193 9.43 11.78 10.33
C GLN A 193 9.18 10.28 10.56
N GLU A 194 8.24 9.67 9.84
CA GLU A 194 7.97 8.25 9.96
C GLU A 194 9.12 7.39 9.42
N GLN A 195 9.79 7.80 8.34
CA GLN A 195 10.98 7.11 7.82
C GLN A 195 12.20 7.23 8.73
N THR A 196 12.31 8.33 9.49
CA THR A 196 13.43 8.56 10.43
C THR A 196 13.24 7.80 11.75
N LYS A 197 12.01 7.41 12.09
CA LYS A 197 11.73 6.62 13.30
C LYS A 197 12.18 5.17 13.11
N GLU A 198 12.61 4.58 14.23
CA GLU A 198 12.83 3.14 14.33
C GLU A 198 11.57 2.36 13.88
N PRO A 199 11.68 1.41 12.94
CA PRO A 199 10.54 0.62 12.45
C PRO A 199 9.79 -0.12 13.58
N SER A 200 10.49 -0.41 14.68
CA SER A 200 9.93 -1.05 15.89
C SER A 200 8.89 -0.20 16.63
N LYS A 201 8.85 1.11 16.39
CA LYS A 201 7.86 2.04 16.95
C LYS A 201 6.53 2.00 16.20
N ASN A 202 6.51 1.47 14.98
CA ASN A 202 5.28 1.30 14.22
C ASN A 202 4.51 0.08 14.77
N PRO A 203 3.31 0.25 15.35
CA PRO A 203 2.57 -0.84 15.98
C PRO A 203 2.07 -1.91 14.98
N PHE A 204 2.03 -1.57 13.69
CA PHE A 204 1.63 -2.49 12.63
C PHE A 204 2.79 -3.30 12.06
N LEU A 205 4.04 -2.88 12.32
CA LEU A 205 5.21 -3.66 11.96
C LEU A 205 5.49 -4.67 13.07
N ARG A 206 5.31 -5.96 12.74
CA ARG A 206 5.61 -7.05 13.67
C ARG A 206 7.05 -6.94 14.15
N LYS A 207 7.24 -6.87 15.46
CA LYS A 207 8.54 -7.18 16.08
C LYS A 207 8.94 -8.58 15.63
N ARG A 208 10.18 -8.75 15.17
CA ARG A 208 10.65 -9.88 14.34
C ARG A 208 10.44 -11.27 14.95
N ARG A 209 10.05 -11.41 16.22
CA ARG A 209 9.57 -12.66 16.82
C ARG A 209 8.58 -12.33 17.94
N ALA A 210 7.29 -12.63 17.75
CA ALA A 210 6.47 -13.00 18.89
C ALA A 210 6.74 -14.48 19.10
N ALA A 211 7.57 -14.84 20.09
CA ALA A 211 7.66 -16.24 20.51
C ALA A 211 6.23 -16.69 20.83
N LEU A 212 5.78 -17.78 20.20
CA LEU A 212 4.51 -18.38 20.56
C LEU A 212 4.62 -18.76 22.04
N SER A 213 3.86 -18.09 22.90
CA SER A 213 3.94 -18.37 24.32
C SER A 213 3.20 -19.68 24.62
N GLU A 214 3.74 -20.47 25.55
CA GLU A 214 3.16 -21.71 26.08
C GLU A 214 1.63 -21.67 26.32
N PRO A 215 1.03 -20.55 26.80
CA PRO A 215 -0.41 -20.44 26.93
C PRO A 215 -1.21 -20.55 25.62
N PHE A 216 -0.67 -20.09 24.48
CA PHE A 216 -1.33 -20.25 23.19
C PHE A 216 -1.29 -21.71 22.73
N LEU A 217 -0.15 -22.38 22.91
CA LEU A 217 -0.02 -23.80 22.60
C LEU A 217 -1.03 -24.63 23.41
N LEU A 218 -1.13 -24.35 24.71
CA LEU A 218 -2.11 -24.99 25.58
C LEU A 218 -3.56 -24.73 25.15
N ARG A 219 -3.91 -23.48 24.79
CA ARG A 219 -5.24 -23.14 24.29
C ARG A 219 -5.56 -23.85 22.99
N THR A 220 -4.59 -24.02 22.09
CA THR A 220 -4.75 -24.77 20.84
C THR A 220 -5.06 -26.24 21.10
N VAL A 221 -4.33 -26.88 22.02
CA VAL A 221 -4.59 -28.27 22.40
C VAL A 221 -5.96 -28.44 23.07
N GLN A 222 -6.43 -27.44 23.83
CA GLN A 222 -7.77 -27.43 24.42
C GLN A 222 -8.92 -27.33 23.40
N GLN A 223 -8.64 -26.96 22.14
CA GLN A 223 -9.67 -26.96 21.08
C GLN A 223 -9.96 -28.37 20.56
N ILE A 224 -9.13 -29.37 20.90
CA ILE A 224 -9.35 -30.75 20.49
C ILE A 224 -10.54 -31.32 21.27
N PRO A 225 -11.53 -31.95 20.60
CA PRO A 225 -12.68 -32.55 21.28
C PRO A 225 -12.25 -33.51 22.39
N GLY A 226 -12.86 -33.40 23.57
CA GLY A 226 -12.55 -34.24 24.73
C GLY A 226 -11.27 -33.87 25.50
N VAL A 227 -10.56 -32.81 25.10
CA VAL A 227 -9.33 -32.33 25.74
C VAL A 227 -9.58 -31.05 26.52
N GLY A 228 -9.73 -31.19 27.85
CA GLY A 228 -9.78 -30.05 28.77
C GLY A 228 -8.39 -29.56 29.21
N LYS A 229 -8.34 -28.54 30.08
CA LYS A 229 -7.10 -27.90 30.57
C LYS A 229 -6.09 -28.90 31.15
N VAL A 230 -6.54 -29.86 31.95
CA VAL A 230 -5.68 -30.86 32.60
C VAL A 230 -5.08 -31.82 31.57
N LYS A 231 -5.92 -32.37 30.69
CA LYS A 231 -5.49 -33.28 29.61
C LYS A 231 -4.54 -32.58 28.64
N ALA A 232 -4.79 -31.32 28.31
CA ALA A 232 -3.94 -30.54 27.43
C ALA A 232 -2.52 -30.35 28.00
N LEU A 233 -2.38 -30.13 29.32
CA LEU A 233 -1.06 -30.03 29.96
C LEU A 233 -0.31 -31.36 29.91
N LEU A 234 -0.99 -32.47 30.23
CA LEU A 234 -0.36 -33.80 30.22
C LEU A 234 0.03 -34.23 28.81
N LEU A 235 -0.80 -33.92 27.80
CA LEU A 235 -0.48 -34.16 26.40
C LEU A 235 0.73 -33.36 25.95
N LEU A 236 0.85 -32.08 26.33
CA LEU A 236 2.01 -31.25 25.99
C LEU A 236 3.29 -31.64 26.73
N GLN A 237 3.17 -32.25 27.92
CA GLN A 237 4.33 -32.84 28.62
C GLN A 237 4.88 -34.07 27.88
N LYS A 238 4.00 -34.91 27.32
CA LYS A 238 4.40 -36.12 26.59
C LYS A 238 4.74 -35.83 25.12
N PHE A 239 4.04 -34.89 24.50
CA PHE A 239 4.19 -34.47 23.11
C PHE A 239 4.46 -32.96 23.07
N PRO A 240 5.74 -32.53 23.16
CA PRO A 240 6.13 -31.11 23.23
C PRO A 240 5.71 -30.22 22.06
N SER A 241 5.15 -30.78 20.98
CA SER A 241 4.70 -30.02 19.82
C SER A 241 3.38 -30.56 19.27
N ILE A 242 2.59 -29.68 18.64
CA ILE A 242 1.35 -30.07 17.94
C ILE A 242 1.64 -31.12 16.86
N GLN A 243 2.79 -31.04 16.19
CA GLN A 243 3.18 -32.02 15.16
C GLN A 243 3.42 -33.41 15.75
N GLN A 244 4.06 -33.52 16.91
CA GLN A 244 4.23 -34.80 17.58
C GLN A 244 2.90 -35.33 18.11
N LEU A 245 2.04 -34.45 18.62
CA LEU A 245 0.70 -34.82 19.07
C LEU A 245 -0.18 -35.32 17.91
N SER A 246 -0.08 -34.70 16.72
CA SER A 246 -0.87 -35.12 15.55
C SER A 246 -0.44 -36.47 14.97
N ASN A 247 0.84 -36.83 15.15
CA ASN A 247 1.40 -38.08 14.65
C ASN A 247 1.39 -39.20 15.70
N ALA A 248 0.93 -38.91 16.92
CA ALA A 248 0.89 -39.88 18.00
C ALA A 248 -0.16 -40.96 17.71
N SER A 249 0.22 -42.22 17.90
CA SER A 249 -0.69 -43.36 17.77
C SER A 249 -1.68 -43.42 18.94
N ILE A 250 -2.80 -44.13 18.74
CA ILE A 250 -3.82 -44.31 19.80
C ILE A 250 -3.20 -44.93 21.07
N GLN A 251 -2.27 -45.89 20.91
CA GLN A 251 -1.57 -46.55 22.01
C GLN A 251 -0.70 -45.59 22.83
N GLU A 252 -0.12 -44.58 22.17
CA GLU A 252 0.70 -43.58 22.85
C GLU A 252 -0.15 -42.51 23.56
N LEU A 253 -1.37 -42.25 23.08
CA LEU A 253 -2.32 -41.30 23.65
C LEU A 253 -3.11 -41.88 24.83
N GLU A 254 -3.48 -43.16 24.78
CA GLU A 254 -4.26 -43.88 25.78
C GLU A 254 -3.76 -43.70 27.24
N PRO A 255 -2.45 -43.85 27.56
CA PRO A 255 -1.97 -43.69 28.94
C PRO A 255 -2.12 -42.27 29.51
N VAL A 256 -2.37 -41.27 28.67
CA VAL A 256 -2.49 -39.86 29.08
C VAL A 256 -3.96 -39.43 29.21
N VAL A 257 -4.83 -39.88 28.32
CA VAL A 257 -6.20 -39.35 28.21
C VAL A 257 -7.31 -40.41 28.34
N GLY A 258 -6.95 -41.70 28.34
CA GLY A 258 -7.85 -42.85 28.30
C GLY A 258 -8.32 -43.19 26.88
N GLN A 259 -8.77 -44.43 26.69
CA GLN A 259 -9.04 -45.01 25.36
C GLN A 259 -10.05 -44.21 24.52
N ALA A 260 -11.18 -43.80 25.12
CA ALA A 260 -12.21 -43.05 24.41
C ALA A 260 -11.72 -41.68 23.91
N ALA A 261 -10.91 -40.98 24.73
CA ALA A 261 -10.35 -39.69 24.35
C ALA A 261 -9.19 -39.85 23.36
N ALA A 262 -8.37 -40.90 23.49
CA ALA A 262 -7.29 -41.20 22.55
C ALA A 262 -7.82 -41.44 21.13
N GLN A 263 -8.91 -42.21 21.00
CA GLN A 263 -9.59 -42.44 19.73
C GLN A 263 -10.16 -41.14 19.15
N GLN A 264 -10.78 -40.28 19.97
CA GLN A 264 -11.31 -38.98 19.55
C GLN A 264 -10.21 -38.04 19.05
N ILE A 265 -9.07 -37.97 19.75
CA ILE A 265 -7.93 -37.13 19.37
C ILE A 265 -7.31 -37.64 18.06
N HIS A 266 -7.08 -38.95 17.96
CA HIS A 266 -6.50 -39.53 16.74
C HIS A 266 -7.45 -39.33 15.54
N ALA A 267 -8.75 -39.62 15.71
CA ALA A 267 -9.75 -39.39 14.68
C ALA A 267 -9.81 -37.90 14.28
N PHE A 268 -9.71 -36.97 15.22
CA PHE A 268 -9.67 -35.53 14.93
C PHE A 268 -8.52 -35.15 13.98
N PHE A 269 -7.35 -35.80 14.08
CA PHE A 269 -6.21 -35.53 13.21
C PHE A 269 -6.21 -36.32 11.89
N THR A 270 -6.73 -37.56 11.88
CA THR A 270 -6.65 -38.45 10.70
C THR A 270 -7.91 -38.50 9.85
N GLN A 271 -9.07 -38.08 10.39
CA GLN A 271 -10.31 -38.10 9.64
C GLN A 271 -10.34 -36.96 8.62
N SER A 272 -10.24 -37.31 7.34
CA SER A 272 -10.51 -36.39 6.24
C SER A 272 -12.00 -36.03 6.23
N ARG A 273 -12.29 -34.72 6.17
CA ARG A 273 -13.64 -34.19 5.88
C ARG A 273 -13.95 -34.29 4.40
#